data_AF-A0A960YUP1-F1
#
_entry.id   AF-A0A960YUP1-F1
#
_cell.length_a   1.000
_cell.length_b   1.000
_cell.length_c   1.000
_cell.angle_alpha   90.00
_cell.angle_beta   90.00
_cell.angle_gamma   90.00
#
_symmetry.space_group_name_H-M   'P 1'
#
loop_
_entity.id
_entity.type
_entity.pdbx_description
1 polymer ?
#
loop_
_entity_poly.entity_id
_entity_poly.type
_entity_poly.pdbx_seq_one_letter_code
_entity_poly.pdbx_strand_id
1 'polypeptide(L)'
;MRVQILRISTAIFFICLGLAGILPQIDESVFSLGYRKYNLEVVFGVIEVLCGLLLLAGFWLSSRDTLFKVTIAVLVIWLVRLALSQFIFKAWPASFDAMLGRLIVVTAELVIASSLWTLTRSYD
;
A
#
# COMPACT_ATOMS: atom_id res chain seq x y z
N MET A 1 -9.90 8.17 -19.18
CA MET A 1 -10.91 7.68 -18.21
C MET A 1 -10.46 6.45 -17.44
N ARG A 2 -10.23 5.27 -18.03
CA ARG A 2 -9.91 4.03 -17.28
C ARG A 2 -8.70 4.14 -16.34
N VAL A 3 -7.58 4.69 -16.83
CA VAL A 3 -6.36 4.90 -16.03
C VAL A 3 -6.55 5.94 -14.93
N GLN A 4 -7.36 6.97 -15.17
CA GLN A 4 -7.65 8.01 -14.16
C GLN A 4 -8.49 7.45 -13.01
N ILE A 5 -9.47 6.60 -13.31
CA ILE A 5 -10.28 5.92 -12.29
C ILE A 5 -9.38 5.03 -11.44
N LEU A 6 -8.55 4.18 -12.06
CA LEU A 6 -7.59 3.34 -11.35
C LEU A 6 -6.70 4.18 -10.43
N ARG A 7 -6.15 5.28 -10.95
CA ARG A 7 -5.28 6.17 -10.18
C ARG A 7 -5.99 6.81 -8.99
N ILE A 8 -7.22 7.31 -9.17
CA ILE A 8 -8.02 7.90 -8.09
C ILE A 8 -8.33 6.83 -7.03
N SER A 9 -8.79 5.65 -7.45
CA SER A 9 -9.10 4.55 -6.54
C SER A 9 -7.87 4.11 -5.75
N THR A 10 -6.72 3.93 -6.40
CA THR A 10 -5.46 3.58 -5.73
C THR A 10 -5.01 4.71 -4.79
N ALA A 11 -5.12 5.96 -5.19
CA ALA A 11 -4.75 7.10 -4.34
C ALA A 11 -5.62 7.20 -3.08
N ILE A 12 -6.94 7.09 -3.24
CA ILE A 12 -7.89 7.07 -2.11
C ILE A 12 -7.60 5.88 -1.20
N PHE A 13 -7.34 4.70 -1.77
CA PHE A 13 -6.96 3.52 -1.00
C PHE A 13 -5.73 3.78 -0.12
N PHE A 14 -4.66 4.35 -0.68
CA PHE A 14 -3.45 4.70 0.08
C PHE A 14 -3.71 5.73 1.18
N ILE A 15 -4.56 6.74 0.92
CA ILE A 15 -4.94 7.73 1.93
C ILE A 15 -5.71 7.06 3.07
N CYS A 16 -6.74 6.27 2.77
CA CYS A 16 -7.55 5.59 3.78
C CYS A 16 -6.72 4.60 4.59
N LEU A 17 -5.87 3.81 3.93
CA LEU A 17 -4.98 2.86 4.58
C LEU A 17 -3.97 3.57 5.49
N GLY A 18 -3.37 4.66 5.02
CA GLY A 18 -2.40 5.42 5.80
C GLY A 18 -3.04 6.11 7.01
N LEU A 19 -4.24 6.66 6.85
CA LEU A 19 -5.03 7.19 7.97
C LEU A 19 -5.36 6.09 8.98
N ALA A 20 -5.69 4.88 8.51
CA ALA A 20 -5.95 3.75 9.40
C ALA A 20 -4.69 3.34 10.18
N GLY A 21 -3.49 3.43 9.60
CA GLY A 21 -2.23 3.16 10.30
C GLY A 21 -1.80 4.26 11.29
N ILE A 22 -2.24 5.51 11.08
CA ILE A 22 -1.94 6.62 12.00
C ILE A 22 -2.86 6.59 13.22
N LEU A 23 -4.12 6.16 13.06
CA LEU A 23 -5.13 6.20 14.10
C LEU A 23 -4.94 5.05 15.12
N PRO A 24 -4.64 5.35 16.40
CA PRO A 24 -4.26 4.36 17.42
C PRO A 24 -5.38 3.43 17.90
N GLN A 25 -6.61 3.55 17.39
CA GLN A 25 -7.78 2.81 17.89
C GLN A 25 -8.33 1.79 16.89
N ILE A 26 -7.67 1.56 15.75
CA ILE A 26 -8.11 0.60 14.73
C ILE A 26 -7.23 -0.67 14.83
N ASP A 27 -7.33 -1.36 15.97
CA ASP A 27 -6.60 -2.60 16.25
C ASP A 27 -7.07 -3.81 15.38
N GLU A 28 -8.05 -3.61 14.51
CA GLU A 28 -8.62 -4.65 13.60
C GLU A 28 -8.21 -4.50 12.13
N SER A 29 -7.24 -3.63 11.82
CA SER A 29 -6.75 -3.50 10.44
C SER A 29 -6.10 -4.80 9.96
N VAL A 30 -6.68 -5.42 8.93
CA VAL A 30 -6.13 -6.61 8.23
C VAL A 30 -4.70 -6.37 7.72
N PHE A 31 -4.33 -5.10 7.51
CA PHE A 31 -3.02 -4.68 7.02
C PHE A 31 -2.07 -4.18 8.13
N SER A 32 -2.42 -4.36 9.41
CA SER A 32 -1.57 -3.92 10.52
C SER A 32 -0.22 -4.64 10.55
N LEU A 33 0.82 -3.89 10.92
CA LEU A 33 2.19 -4.37 11.16
C LEU A 33 2.35 -5.12 12.49
N GLY A 34 1.29 -5.19 13.30
CA GLY A 34 1.18 -5.99 14.51
C GLY A 34 1.32 -5.19 15.82
N TYR A 35 0.63 -5.69 16.85
CA TYR A 35 0.37 -5.10 18.19
C TYR A 35 1.56 -4.48 18.96
N ARG A 36 2.81 -4.64 18.53
CA ARG A 36 4.00 -4.15 19.26
C ARG A 36 4.81 -3.09 18.51
N LYS A 37 4.38 -2.66 17.32
CA LYS A 37 5.15 -1.75 16.46
C LYS A 37 4.36 -0.51 16.04
N TYR A 38 3.61 0.06 16.97
CA TYR A 38 2.82 1.29 16.75
C TYR A 38 3.61 2.40 16.06
N ASN A 39 4.83 2.71 16.52
CA ASN A 39 5.67 3.74 15.90
C ASN A 39 5.98 3.46 14.42
N LEU A 40 6.18 2.19 14.07
CA LEU A 40 6.46 1.78 12.69
C LEU A 40 5.20 1.88 11.82
N GLU A 41 4.05 1.52 12.40
CA GLU A 41 2.74 1.60 11.74
C GLU A 41 2.35 3.05 11.45
N VAL A 42 2.61 3.96 12.38
CA VAL A 42 2.45 5.40 12.16
C VAL A 42 3.37 5.91 11.05
N VAL A 43 4.65 5.49 11.02
CA VAL A 43 5.60 5.88 9.97
C VAL A 43 5.13 5.39 8.60
N PHE A 44 4.76 4.12 8.47
CA PHE A 44 4.20 3.59 7.23
C PHE A 44 2.89 4.29 6.87
N GLY A 45 2.03 4.57 7.84
CA GLY A 45 0.77 5.27 7.61
C GLY A 45 0.97 6.69 7.07
N VAL A 46 1.93 7.45 7.61
CA VAL A 46 2.30 8.78 7.08
C VAL A 46 2.83 8.66 5.66
N ILE A 47 3.71 7.69 5.40
CA ILE A 47 4.25 7.45 4.06
C ILE A 47 3.13 7.10 3.08
N GLU A 48 2.16 6.26 3.47
CA GLU A 48 1.02 5.88 2.64
C GLU A 48 0.10 7.05 2.31
N VAL A 49 -0.19 7.91 3.29
CA VAL A 49 -0.93 9.16 3.04
C VAL A 49 -0.18 10.03 2.04
N LEU A 50 1.15 10.20 2.20
CA LEU A 50 1.97 10.95 1.26
C LEU A 50 1.96 10.32 -0.14
N CYS A 51 2.05 8.99 -0.24
CA CYS A 51 1.94 8.27 -1.51
C CYS A 51 0.60 8.52 -2.20
N GLY A 52 -0.51 8.45 -1.46
CA GLY A 52 -1.84 8.73 -2.00
C GLY A 52 -2.00 10.20 -2.43
N LEU A 53 -1.48 11.15 -1.64
CA LEU A 53 -1.47 12.57 -2.00
C LEU A 53 -0.62 12.83 -3.25
N LEU A 54 0.55 12.20 -3.38
CA LEU A 54 1.41 12.31 -4.57
C LEU A 54 0.72 11.73 -5.81
N LEU A 55 0.04 10.59 -5.65
CA LEU A 55 -0.78 10.01 -6.72
C LEU A 55 -1.94 10.94 -7.10
N LEU A 56 -2.56 11.69 -6.18
CA LEU A 56 -3.55 12.71 -6.54
C LEU A 56 -2.91 13.95 -7.20
N ALA A 57 -1.79 14.44 -6.68
CA ALA A 57 -1.05 15.57 -7.21
C ALA A 57 -0.58 15.35 -8.65
N GLY A 58 -0.43 14.08 -9.06
CA GLY A 58 -0.22 13.69 -10.45
C GLY A 58 -1.27 14.21 -11.46
N PHE A 59 -2.37 14.83 -11.02
CA PHE A 59 -3.41 15.36 -11.92
C PHE A 59 -2.97 16.72 -12.46
N TRP A 60 -2.15 17.40 -11.67
CA TRP A 60 -1.61 18.72 -11.93
C TRP A 60 -0.18 18.63 -12.48
N LEU A 61 0.52 17.52 -12.25
CA LEU A 61 1.81 17.21 -12.85
C LEU A 61 1.62 16.77 -14.32
N SER A 62 2.14 17.57 -15.24
CA SER A 62 1.97 17.35 -16.69
C SER A 62 2.97 16.34 -17.28
N SER A 63 4.10 16.11 -16.61
CA SER A 63 5.17 15.24 -17.13
C SER A 63 4.92 13.76 -16.82
N ARG A 64 4.80 12.94 -17.87
CA ARG A 64 4.68 11.47 -17.79
C ARG A 64 5.86 10.84 -17.04
N ASP A 65 7.08 11.32 -17.27
CA ASP A 65 8.28 10.85 -16.56
C ASP A 65 8.19 11.05 -15.06
N THR A 66 7.58 12.16 -14.63
CA THR A 66 7.40 12.45 -13.20
C THR A 66 6.36 11.51 -12.60
N LEU A 67 5.27 11.25 -13.31
CA LEU A 67 4.23 10.30 -12.88
C LEU A 67 4.76 8.86 -12.80
N PHE A 68 5.59 8.46 -13.76
CA PHE A 68 6.26 7.18 -13.77
C PHE A 68 7.16 7.02 -12.53
N LYS A 69 8.04 7.99 -12.26
CA LYS A 69 8.93 7.98 -11.09
C LYS A 69 8.17 7.95 -9.78
N VAL A 70 7.12 8.75 -9.64
CA VAL A 70 6.27 8.77 -8.44
C VAL A 70 5.60 7.42 -8.24
N THR A 71 4.99 6.86 -9.28
CA THR A 71 4.25 5.61 -9.16
C THR A 71 5.18 4.44 -8.87
N ILE A 72 6.39 4.41 -9.44
CA ILE A 72 7.43 3.44 -9.09
C ILE A 72 7.86 3.58 -7.64
N ALA A 73 8.08 4.80 -7.15
CA ALA A 73 8.45 5.01 -5.76
C ALA A 73 7.38 4.46 -4.80
N VAL A 74 6.10 4.72 -5.09
CA VAL A 74 4.97 4.17 -4.33
C VAL A 74 4.95 2.64 -4.38
N LEU A 75 5.18 2.05 -5.56
CA LEU A 75 5.25 0.59 -5.72
C LEU A 75 6.38 -0.02 -4.87
N VAL A 76 7.58 0.56 -4.91
CA VAL A 76 8.73 0.05 -4.14
C VAL A 76 8.43 0.13 -2.64
N ILE A 77 7.91 1.26 -2.16
CA ILE A 77 7.51 1.43 -0.76
C ILE A 77 6.45 0.39 -0.36
N TRP A 78 5.46 0.16 -1.21
CA TRP A 78 4.42 -0.84 -0.99
C TRP A 78 4.98 -2.26 -0.87
N LEU A 79 5.89 -2.65 -1.76
CA LEU A 79 6.54 -3.96 -1.72
C LEU A 79 7.41 -4.13 -0.47
N VAL A 80 8.12 -3.09 -0.06
CA VAL A 80 8.88 -3.09 1.20
C VAL A 80 7.96 -3.30 2.39
N ARG A 81 6.81 -2.61 2.43
CA ARG A 81 5.81 -2.80 3.49
C ARG A 81 5.29 -4.23 3.53
N LEU A 82 4.89 -4.78 2.38
CA LEU A 82 4.41 -6.16 2.24
C LEU A 82 5.47 -7.16 2.76
N ALA A 83 6.74 -6.98 2.36
CA ALA A 83 7.83 -7.82 2.82
C ALA A 83 7.99 -7.76 4.36
N LEU A 84 7.93 -6.56 4.93
CA LEU A 84 8.06 -6.35 6.37
C LEU A 84 6.86 -6.91 7.14
N SER A 85 5.64 -6.59 6.73
CA SER A 85 4.39 -6.95 7.42
C SER A 85 4.11 -8.45 7.36
N GLN A 86 4.31 -9.07 6.19
CA GLN A 86 3.97 -10.47 6.01
C GLN A 86 5.16 -11.38 6.28
N PHE A 87 6.36 -11.09 5.80
CA PHE A 87 7.46 -12.07 5.83
C PHE A 87 8.44 -11.88 6.98
N ILE A 88 8.72 -10.65 7.40
CA ILE A 88 9.77 -10.36 8.39
C ILE A 88 9.20 -10.30 9.80
N PHE A 89 8.03 -9.67 10.00
CA PHE A 89 7.49 -9.43 11.34
C PHE A 89 6.49 -10.49 11.82
N LYS A 90 5.93 -11.30 10.92
CA LYS A 90 4.97 -12.37 11.26
C LYS A 90 5.61 -13.74 11.10
N ALA A 91 5.64 -14.50 12.20
CA ALA A 91 6.05 -15.90 12.20
C ALA A 91 5.16 -16.73 11.25
N TRP A 92 5.72 -17.79 10.67
CA TRP A 92 4.97 -18.67 9.79
C TRP A 92 3.82 -19.35 10.56
N PRO A 93 2.60 -19.35 10.00
CA PRO A 93 1.44 -19.97 10.64
C PRO A 93 1.65 -21.47 10.79
N ALA A 94 1.35 -21.99 11.99
CA ALA A 94 1.47 -23.41 12.30
C ALA A 94 0.22 -24.23 11.90
N SER A 95 -0.92 -23.56 11.73
CA SER A 95 -2.19 -24.19 11.33
C SER A 95 -2.56 -23.83 9.89
N PHE A 96 -3.28 -24.75 9.23
CA PHE A 96 -3.75 -24.57 7.87
C PHE A 96 -4.70 -23.36 7.74
N ASP A 97 -5.59 -23.15 8.72
CA ASP A 97 -6.52 -22.02 8.71
C ASP A 97 -5.79 -20.66 8.82
N ALA A 98 -4.77 -20.57 9.68
CA ALA A 98 -3.95 -19.36 9.77
C ALA A 98 -3.08 -19.14 8.52
N MET A 99 -2.66 -20.22 7.85
CA MET A 99 -1.96 -20.16 6.57
C MET A 99 -2.87 -19.63 5.46
N LEU A 100 -4.11 -20.12 5.36
CA LEU A 100 -5.10 -19.61 4.41
C LEU A 100 -5.42 -18.13 4.67
N GLY A 101 -5.64 -17.75 5.93
CA GLY A 101 -5.86 -16.35 6.30
C GLY A 101 -4.71 -15.44 5.84
N ARG A 102 -3.45 -15.87 6.07
CA ARG A 102 -2.26 -15.11 5.63
C ARG A 102 -2.15 -15.04 4.10
N LEU A 103 -2.45 -16.13 3.39
CA LEU A 103 -2.44 -16.15 1.91
C LEU A 103 -3.46 -15.18 1.32
N ILE A 104 -4.64 -15.06 1.92
CA ILE A 104 -5.67 -14.10 1.50
C ILE A 104 -5.14 -12.67 1.62
N VAL A 105 -4.51 -12.33 2.76
CA VAL A 105 -3.94 -10.99 2.97
C VAL A 105 -2.82 -10.69 1.99
N VAL A 106 -1.87 -11.63 1.82
CA VAL A 106 -0.77 -11.49 0.84
C VAL A 106 -1.33 -11.30 -0.58
N THR A 107 -2.36 -12.05 -0.95
CA THR A 107 -3.01 -11.94 -2.26
C THR A 107 -3.62 -10.56 -2.44
N ALA A 108 -4.33 -10.02 -1.44
CA ALA A 108 -4.87 -8.67 -1.48
C ALA A 108 -3.77 -7.62 -1.64
N GLU A 109 -2.65 -7.75 -0.92
CA GLU A 109 -1.50 -6.84 -1.06
C GLU A 109 -0.84 -6.93 -2.45
N LEU A 110 -0.81 -8.12 -3.07
CA LEU A 110 -0.32 -8.33 -4.44
C LEU A 110 -1.27 -7.73 -5.50
N VAL A 111 -2.58 -7.75 -5.28
CA VAL A 111 -3.54 -7.06 -6.16
C VAL A 111 -3.30 -5.55 -6.14
N ILE A 112 -2.97 -4.98 -4.99
CA ILE A 112 -2.63 -3.55 -4.90
C ILE A 112 -1.31 -3.27 -5.64
N ALA A 113 -0.30 -4.14 -5.46
CA ALA A 113 0.96 -4.02 -6.19
C ALA A 113 0.76 -4.11 -7.72
N SER A 114 -0.12 -5.01 -8.19
CA SER A 114 -0.43 -5.13 -9.62
C SER A 114 -1.19 -3.91 -10.15
N SER A 115 -2.04 -3.28 -9.33
CA SER A 115 -2.70 -2.02 -9.69
C SER A 115 -1.70 -0.88 -9.91
N LEU A 116 -0.68 -0.77 -9.03
CA LEU A 116 0.40 0.20 -9.16
C LEU A 116 1.28 -0.08 -10.37
N TRP A 117 1.61 -1.35 -10.62
CA TRP A 117 2.36 -1.76 -11.81
C TRP A 117 1.60 -1.46 -13.11
N THR A 118 0.29 -1.63 -13.11
CA THR A 118 -0.55 -1.28 -14.26
C THR A 118 -0.53 0.24 -14.49
N LEU A 119 -0.50 1.04 -13.41
CA LEU A 119 -0.34 2.49 -13.49
C LEU A 119 1.04 2.88 -14.04
N THR A 120 2.14 2.27 -13.58
CA THR A 120 3.48 2.57 -14.11
C THR A 120 3.57 2.30 -15.61
N ARG A 121 3.08 1.14 -16.06
CA ARG A 121 3.03 0.75 -17.47
C ARG A 121 2.18 1.67 -18.35
N SER A 122 1.28 2.44 -17.76
CA SER A 122 0.47 3.42 -18.49
C SER A 122 1.16 4.78 -18.69
N TYR A 123 2.29 5.00 -18.00
CA TYR A 123 3.09 6.22 -18.05
C TYR A 123 4.43 6.04 -18.78
N ASP A 124 4.90 4.81 -18.96
CA ASP A 124 5.90 4.40 -19.98
C ASP A 124 5.38 4.72 -21.40
#